data_AF-A0A939UVZ1-F1
#
_entry.id   AF-A0A939UVZ1-F1
#
_cell.length_a   1.000
_cell.length_b   1.000
_cell.length_c   1.000
_cell.angle_alpha   90.00
_cell.angle_beta   90.00
_cell.angle_gamma   90.00
#
_symmetry.space_group_name_H-M   'P 1'
#
loop_
_entity.id
_entity.type
_entity.pdbx_description
1 polymer ?
#
loop_
_entity_poly.entity_id
_entity_poly.type
_entity_poly.pdbx_seq_one_letter_code
_entity_poly.pdbx_strand_id
1 'polypeptide(L)'
;TCVPRMFDEFTKPASVEMFAKTGVYTKAELEARNEVKWETYTKKVQIEARVMGRMAINHIIPAALAYKTRLLTILDLENRLAGTLPLKGVGGAELELLKKVTTLIEDIRTKCAAMVDARKAANKIEDEREKALAYYDIAESLFAIRRPIDKLEEVVDNDLWPLPKYRELLFIN
;
A
#
# COMPACT_ATOMS: atom_id res chain seq x y z
N THR A 1 -9.31 5.70 -13.28
CA THR A 1 -10.48 5.06 -13.94
C THR A 1 -11.05 4.05 -12.97
N CYS A 2 -12.36 4.08 -12.69
CA CYS A 2 -12.96 3.24 -11.66
C CYS A 2 -13.40 1.89 -12.25
N VAL A 3 -12.64 0.82 -11.97
CA VAL A 3 -12.86 -0.52 -12.54
C VAL A 3 -14.28 -1.05 -12.29
N PRO A 4 -14.85 -0.99 -11.06
CA PRO A 4 -16.22 -1.43 -10.83
C PRO A 4 -17.27 -0.73 -11.71
N ARG A 5 -17.11 0.57 -11.96
CA ARG A 5 -18.03 1.34 -12.84
C ARG A 5 -17.85 0.98 -14.31
N MET A 6 -16.66 0.56 -14.73
CA MET A 6 -16.44 0.09 -16.09
C MET A 6 -17.17 -1.23 -16.36
N PHE A 7 -17.42 -2.03 -15.32
CA PHE A 7 -18.23 -3.24 -15.44
C PHE A 7 -19.71 -2.93 -15.70
N ASP A 8 -20.23 -1.79 -15.22
CA ASP A 8 -21.60 -1.34 -15.53
C ASP A 8 -21.84 -1.14 -17.05
N GLU A 9 -20.77 -0.91 -17.83
CA GLU A 9 -20.88 -0.74 -19.28
C GLU A 9 -21.34 -2.02 -20.00
N PHE A 10 -21.10 -3.20 -19.42
CA PHE A 10 -21.51 -4.49 -20.01
C PHE A 10 -23.02 -4.72 -19.93
N THR A 11 -23.71 -4.10 -18.97
CA THR A 11 -25.16 -4.25 -18.77
C THR A 11 -25.96 -3.11 -19.37
N LYS A 12 -25.31 -2.14 -20.03
CA LYS A 12 -26.01 -1.08 -20.78
C LYS A 12 -26.86 -1.66 -21.91
N PRO A 13 -28.03 -1.05 -22.23
CA PRO A 13 -28.92 -1.56 -23.27
C PRO A 13 -28.24 -1.81 -24.61
N ALA A 14 -27.35 -0.90 -25.04
CA ALA A 14 -26.61 -1.03 -26.29
C ALA A 14 -25.67 -2.25 -26.30
N SER A 15 -24.99 -2.52 -25.18
CA SER A 15 -24.10 -3.68 -25.03
C SER A 15 -24.90 -4.98 -25.02
N VAL A 16 -25.99 -5.02 -24.25
CA VAL A 16 -26.88 -6.19 -24.17
C VAL A 16 -27.50 -6.50 -25.53
N GLU A 17 -27.97 -5.49 -26.26
CA GLU A 17 -28.55 -5.66 -27.60
C GLU A 17 -27.50 -6.19 -28.60
N MET A 18 -26.28 -5.66 -28.55
CA MET A 18 -25.17 -6.11 -29.42
C MET A 18 -24.82 -7.59 -29.15
N PHE A 19 -24.66 -7.99 -27.90
CA PHE A 19 -24.35 -9.37 -27.54
C PHE A 19 -25.50 -10.34 -27.83
N ALA A 20 -26.74 -9.91 -27.66
CA ALA A 20 -27.92 -10.71 -28.00
C ALA A 20 -28.05 -10.91 -29.53
N LYS A 21 -27.86 -9.84 -30.33
CA LYS A 21 -27.90 -9.90 -31.80
C LYS A 21 -26.83 -10.80 -32.40
N THR A 22 -25.65 -10.81 -31.80
CA THR A 22 -24.53 -11.65 -32.24
C THR A 22 -24.65 -13.11 -31.77
N GLY A 23 -25.62 -13.43 -30.90
CA GLY A 23 -25.82 -14.78 -30.34
C GLY A 23 -24.70 -15.22 -29.40
N VAL A 24 -23.87 -14.29 -28.91
CA VAL A 24 -22.73 -14.59 -28.04
C VAL A 24 -23.16 -14.75 -26.59
N TYR A 25 -23.99 -13.82 -26.08
CA TYR A 25 -24.53 -13.88 -24.72
C TYR A 25 -25.98 -13.43 -24.66
N THR A 26 -26.72 -14.07 -23.76
CA THR A 26 -28.03 -13.59 -23.29
C THR A 26 -27.87 -12.53 -22.21
N LYS A 27 -28.94 -11.77 -21.94
CA LYS A 27 -28.97 -10.76 -20.87
C LYS A 27 -28.62 -11.36 -19.49
N ALA A 28 -29.21 -12.52 -19.16
CA ALA A 28 -28.97 -13.21 -17.89
C ALA A 28 -27.50 -13.64 -17.73
N GLU A 29 -26.87 -14.13 -18.81
CA GLU A 29 -25.45 -14.49 -18.80
C GLU A 29 -24.54 -13.28 -18.63
N LEU A 30 -24.89 -12.14 -19.24
CA LEU A 30 -24.14 -10.89 -19.06
C LEU A 30 -24.21 -10.39 -17.62
N GLU A 31 -25.40 -10.40 -17.01
CA GLU A 31 -25.61 -10.00 -15.62
C GLU A 31 -24.80 -10.90 -14.66
N ALA A 32 -24.92 -12.23 -14.82
CA ALA A 32 -24.17 -13.19 -14.01
C ALA A 32 -22.65 -13.03 -14.18
N ARG A 33 -22.16 -12.80 -15.41
CA ARG A 33 -20.73 -12.53 -15.65
C ARG A 33 -20.27 -11.23 -15.01
N ASN A 34 -21.14 -10.22 -14.94
CA ASN A 34 -20.80 -8.95 -14.32
C ASN A 34 -20.65 -9.09 -12.81
N GLU A 35 -21.55 -9.85 -12.19
CA GLU A 35 -21.47 -10.20 -10.77
C GLU A 35 -20.15 -10.90 -10.43
N VAL A 36 -19.77 -11.90 -11.21
CA VAL A 36 -18.48 -12.61 -11.05
C VAL A 36 -17.29 -11.67 -11.24
N LYS A 37 -17.38 -10.65 -12.11
CA LYS A 37 -16.32 -9.64 -12.30
C LYS A 37 -16.15 -8.76 -11.07
N TRP A 38 -17.25 -8.26 -10.48
CA TRP A 38 -17.19 -7.49 -9.23
C TRP A 38 -16.62 -8.32 -8.09
N GLU A 39 -17.05 -9.56 -7.95
CA GLU A 39 -16.54 -10.48 -6.93
C GLU A 39 -15.03 -10.75 -7.11
N THR A 40 -14.59 -11.02 -8.34
CA THR A 40 -13.18 -11.26 -8.67
C THR A 40 -12.32 -10.04 -8.36
N TYR A 41 -12.79 -8.84 -8.73
CA TYR A 41 -12.12 -7.58 -8.43
C TYR A 41 -11.96 -7.39 -6.91
N THR A 42 -13.06 -7.54 -6.17
CA THR A 42 -13.09 -7.44 -4.71
C THR A 42 -12.07 -8.38 -4.07
N LYS A 43 -12.07 -9.66 -4.44
CA LYS A 43 -11.14 -10.67 -3.92
C LYS A 43 -9.69 -10.33 -4.21
N LYS A 44 -9.40 -9.86 -5.43
CA LYS A 44 -8.03 -9.48 -5.83
C LYS A 44 -7.51 -8.33 -4.96
N VAL A 45 -8.26 -7.23 -4.86
CA VAL A 45 -7.87 -6.08 -4.03
C VAL A 45 -7.77 -6.47 -2.56
N GLN A 46 -8.66 -7.35 -2.08
CA GLN A 46 -8.59 -7.84 -0.70
C GLN A 46 -7.27 -8.58 -0.40
N ILE A 47 -6.78 -9.40 -1.33
CA ILE A 47 -5.50 -10.09 -1.20
C ILE A 47 -4.36 -9.07 -1.20
N GLU A 48 -4.35 -8.14 -2.16
CA GLU A 48 -3.33 -7.09 -2.25
C GLU A 48 -3.25 -6.25 -0.96
N ALA A 49 -4.39 -5.82 -0.44
CA ALA A 49 -4.48 -5.07 0.81
C ALA A 49 -3.94 -5.86 2.01
N ARG A 50 -4.26 -7.15 2.11
CA ARG A 50 -3.74 -8.04 3.17
C ARG A 50 -2.23 -8.21 3.07
N VAL A 51 -1.73 -8.46 1.87
CA VAL A 51 -0.30 -8.65 1.62
C VAL A 51 0.46 -7.37 1.94
N MET A 52 -0.02 -6.22 1.48
CA MET A 52 0.60 -4.92 1.77
C MET A 52 0.64 -4.62 3.26
N GLY A 53 -0.48 -4.82 3.98
CA GLY A 53 -0.51 -4.64 5.43
C GLY A 53 0.47 -5.57 6.17
N ARG A 54 0.55 -6.84 5.76
CA ARG A 54 1.50 -7.80 6.33
C ARG A 54 2.94 -7.42 6.05
N MET A 55 3.26 -7.00 4.82
CA MET A 55 4.60 -6.55 4.43
C MET A 55 5.03 -5.31 5.21
N ALA A 56 4.14 -4.33 5.33
CA ALA A 56 4.39 -3.11 6.08
C ALA A 56 4.69 -3.39 7.55
N ILE A 57 3.85 -4.18 8.22
CA ILE A 57 3.94 -4.42 9.67
C ILE A 57 5.09 -5.37 10.03
N ASN A 58 5.29 -6.45 9.26
CA ASN A 58 6.22 -7.52 9.64
C ASN A 58 7.62 -7.37 9.06
N HIS A 59 7.79 -6.64 7.96
CA HIS A 59 9.07 -6.55 7.27
C HIS A 59 9.59 -5.10 7.26
N ILE A 60 8.80 -4.16 6.76
CA ILE A 60 9.25 -2.78 6.52
C ILE A 60 9.41 -2.00 7.84
N ILE A 61 8.40 -2.01 8.71
CA ILE A 61 8.45 -1.29 10.00
C ILE A 61 9.60 -1.81 10.88
N PRO A 62 9.81 -3.12 11.06
CA PRO A 62 10.94 -3.62 11.83
C PRO A 62 12.31 -3.19 11.27
N ALA A 63 12.50 -3.23 9.95
CA ALA A 63 13.73 -2.77 9.31
C ALA A 63 13.98 -1.27 9.59
N ALA A 64 12.94 -0.45 9.47
CA ALA A 64 13.02 0.98 9.76
C ALA A 64 13.28 1.28 11.24
N LEU A 65 12.73 0.48 12.15
CA LEU A 65 13.01 0.58 13.59
C LEU A 65 14.46 0.17 13.90
N ALA A 66 15.00 -0.86 13.24
CA ALA A 66 16.40 -1.24 13.39
C ALA A 66 17.34 -0.10 12.94
N TYR A 67 17.02 0.54 11.81
CA TYR A 67 17.75 1.72 11.34
C TYR A 67 17.61 2.91 12.31
N LYS A 68 16.40 3.18 12.81
CA LYS A 68 16.14 4.19 13.84
C LYS A 68 17.01 3.97 15.09
N THR A 69 17.15 2.74 15.56
CA THR A 69 18.01 2.39 16.69
C THR A 69 19.48 2.71 16.40
N ARG A 70 19.98 2.39 15.19
CA ARG A 70 21.36 2.74 14.80
C ARG A 70 21.60 4.25 14.83
N LEU A 71 20.68 5.04 14.30
CA LEU A 71 20.78 6.51 14.33
C LEU A 71 20.80 7.06 15.76
N LEU A 72 19.97 6.50 16.65
CA LEU A 72 19.96 6.89 18.07
C LEU A 72 21.27 6.57 18.77
N THR A 73 21.89 5.42 18.48
CA THR A 73 23.19 5.07 19.04
C THR A 73 24.29 6.02 18.57
N ILE A 74 24.30 6.41 17.30
CA ILE A 74 25.25 7.39 16.77
C ILE A 74 25.09 8.74 17.49
N LEU A 75 23.86 9.24 17.62
CA LEU A 75 23.57 10.48 18.33
C LEU A 75 23.96 10.42 19.81
N ASP A 76 23.74 9.31 20.52
CA ASP A 76 24.18 9.14 21.92
C ASP A 76 25.71 9.19 22.04
N LEU A 77 26.43 8.52 21.13
CA LEU A 77 27.90 8.55 21.10
C LEU A 77 28.42 9.97 20.82
N GLU A 78 27.86 10.66 19.84
CA GLU A 78 28.22 12.03 19.49
C GLU A 78 27.99 13.00 20.65
N ASN A 79 26.86 12.89 21.35
CA ASN A 79 26.58 13.72 22.53
C ASN A 79 27.59 13.48 23.67
N ARG A 80 28.01 12.24 23.90
CA ARG A 80 29.04 11.91 24.89
C ARG A 80 30.42 12.47 24.49
N LEU A 81 30.75 12.41 23.20
CA LEU A 81 32.00 12.92 22.64
C LEU A 81 32.04 14.46 22.54
N ALA A 82 30.91 15.12 22.34
CA ALA A 82 30.81 16.57 22.29
C ALA A 82 31.15 17.25 23.63
N GLY A 83 31.01 16.52 24.75
CA GLY A 83 31.50 16.95 26.06
C GLY A 83 33.03 16.89 26.21
N THR A 84 33.73 16.19 25.32
CA THR A 84 35.20 16.00 25.35
C THR A 84 35.92 16.66 24.18
N LEU A 85 35.28 16.84 23.02
CA LEU A 85 35.79 17.61 21.88
C LEU A 85 34.75 18.67 21.45
N PRO A 86 35.16 19.91 21.12
CA PRO A 86 34.25 20.96 20.64
C PRO A 86 33.82 20.68 19.20
N LEU A 87 32.89 19.75 19.04
CA LEU A 87 32.27 19.38 17.77
C LEU A 87 31.10 20.34 17.47
N LYS A 88 31.40 21.54 16.96
CA LYS A 88 30.36 22.48 16.50
C LYS A 88 29.69 21.94 15.23
N GLY A 89 28.37 21.71 15.29
CA GLY A 89 27.53 21.37 14.13
C GLY A 89 27.27 19.87 13.91
N VAL A 90 27.61 19.02 14.88
CA VAL A 90 27.40 17.56 14.82
C VAL A 90 25.99 17.19 15.33
N GLY A 91 25.30 16.26 14.65
CA GLY A 91 24.00 15.69 15.06
C GLY A 91 22.75 16.34 14.45
N GLY A 92 22.89 17.44 13.70
CA GLY A 92 21.74 18.13 13.10
C GLY A 92 21.08 17.34 11.96
N ALA A 93 21.87 16.75 11.08
CA ALA A 93 21.37 15.97 9.95
C ALA A 93 20.76 14.63 10.40
N GLU A 94 21.40 13.98 11.36
CA GLU A 94 20.98 12.72 11.98
C GLU A 94 19.66 12.88 12.73
N LEU A 95 19.49 14.00 13.44
CA LEU A 95 18.25 14.33 14.14
C LEU A 95 17.09 14.58 13.17
N GLU A 96 17.32 15.30 12.07
CA GLU A 96 16.31 15.50 11.03
C GLU A 96 15.95 14.18 10.34
N LEU A 97 16.92 13.32 10.09
CA LEU A 97 16.70 11.98 9.54
C LEU A 97 15.86 11.11 10.49
N LEU A 98 16.18 11.15 11.78
CA LEU A 98 15.46 10.44 12.83
C LEU A 98 13.99 10.87 12.91
N LYS A 99 13.73 12.19 12.86
CA LYS A 99 12.37 12.76 12.81
C LYS A 99 11.64 12.25 11.57
N LYS A 100 12.27 12.36 10.39
CA LYS A 100 11.69 11.89 9.11
C LYS A 100 11.31 10.41 9.17
N VAL A 101 12.21 9.54 9.60
CA VAL A 101 11.95 8.09 9.74
C VAL A 101 10.80 7.83 10.71
N THR A 102 10.76 8.52 11.85
CA THR A 102 9.70 8.36 12.85
C THR A 102 8.34 8.74 12.28
N THR A 103 8.23 9.90 11.62
CA THR A 103 6.99 10.36 10.99
C THR A 103 6.52 9.39 9.90
N LEU A 104 7.43 8.86 9.08
CA LEU A 104 7.08 7.88 8.04
C LEU A 104 6.56 6.57 8.65
N ILE A 105 7.17 6.06 9.71
CA ILE A 105 6.70 4.84 10.40
C ILE A 105 5.30 5.05 10.97
N GLU A 106 5.04 6.19 11.62
CA GLU A 106 3.73 6.53 12.18
C GLU A 106 2.65 6.69 11.11
N ASP A 107 3.00 7.33 9.98
CA ASP A 107 2.11 7.49 8.82
C ASP A 107 1.74 6.12 8.22
N ILE A 108 2.72 5.23 8.03
CA ILE A 108 2.47 3.85 7.57
C ILE A 108 1.53 3.11 8.53
N ARG A 109 1.80 3.16 9.84
CA ARG A 109 0.96 2.49 10.85
C ARG A 109 -0.48 2.98 10.82
N THR A 110 -0.66 4.30 10.81
CA THR A 110 -1.99 4.94 10.81
C THR A 110 -2.78 4.56 9.56
N LYS A 111 -2.15 4.63 8.38
CA LYS A 111 -2.79 4.28 7.12
C LYS A 111 -3.09 2.78 7.00
N CYS A 112 -2.19 1.91 7.47
CA CYS A 112 -2.45 0.47 7.52
C CYS A 112 -3.63 0.15 8.44
N ALA A 113 -3.74 0.78 9.61
CA ALA A 113 -4.88 0.61 10.51
C ALA A 113 -6.19 1.07 9.85
N ALA A 114 -6.20 2.26 9.24
CA ALA A 114 -7.36 2.78 8.52
C ALA A 114 -7.80 1.87 7.36
N MET A 115 -6.86 1.33 6.58
CA MET A 115 -7.13 0.37 5.51
C MET A 115 -7.72 -0.95 6.05
N VAL A 116 -7.22 -1.44 7.20
CA VAL A 116 -7.79 -2.63 7.85
C VAL A 116 -9.23 -2.39 8.26
N ASP A 117 -9.55 -1.23 8.82
CA ASP A 117 -10.91 -0.90 9.26
C ASP A 117 -11.85 -0.64 8.08
N ALA A 118 -11.39 0.04 7.03
CA ALA A 118 -12.12 0.18 5.77
C ALA A 118 -12.47 -1.19 5.17
N ARG A 119 -11.53 -2.14 5.17
CA ARG A 119 -11.78 -3.51 4.72
C ARG A 119 -12.79 -4.26 5.58
N LYS A 120 -12.78 -4.06 6.91
CA LYS A 120 -13.78 -4.64 7.82
C LYS A 120 -15.18 -4.09 7.51
N ALA A 121 -15.29 -2.79 7.22
CA ALA A 121 -16.55 -2.17 6.83
C ALA A 121 -17.04 -2.66 5.46
N ALA A 122 -16.17 -2.66 4.45
CA ALA A 122 -16.50 -3.11 3.09
C ALA A 122 -16.96 -4.58 3.05
N ASN A 123 -16.37 -5.45 3.88
CA ASN A 123 -16.77 -6.86 3.96
C ASN A 123 -18.18 -7.11 4.50
N LYS A 124 -18.84 -6.11 5.10
CA LYS A 124 -20.21 -6.22 5.60
C LYS A 124 -21.26 -5.87 4.54
N ILE A 125 -20.83 -5.33 3.39
CA ILE A 125 -21.73 -4.98 2.30
C ILE A 125 -22.18 -6.29 1.62
N GLU A 126 -23.49 -6.48 1.45
CA GLU A 126 -24.04 -7.67 0.81
C GLU A 126 -24.00 -7.57 -0.71
N ASP A 127 -24.34 -6.40 -1.26
CA ASP A 127 -24.31 -6.14 -2.70
C ASP A 127 -22.88 -6.16 -3.26
N GLU A 128 -22.63 -7.00 -4.26
CA GLU A 128 -21.30 -7.19 -4.84
C GLU A 128 -20.78 -5.95 -5.58
N ARG A 129 -21.67 -5.15 -6.18
CA ARG A 129 -21.29 -3.94 -6.90
C ARG A 129 -20.87 -2.84 -5.93
N GLU A 130 -21.66 -2.58 -4.90
CA GLU A 130 -21.35 -1.61 -3.84
C GLU A 130 -20.10 -2.04 -3.05
N LYS A 131 -19.94 -3.35 -2.81
CA LYS A 131 -18.72 -3.92 -2.23
C LYS A 131 -17.52 -3.64 -3.13
N ALA A 132 -17.61 -3.88 -4.43
CA ALA A 132 -16.53 -3.60 -5.38
C ALA A 132 -16.18 -2.11 -5.43
N LEU A 133 -17.17 -1.21 -5.33
CA LEU A 133 -16.94 0.24 -5.23
C LEU A 133 -16.19 0.60 -3.94
N ALA A 134 -16.60 0.07 -2.79
CA ALA A 134 -15.87 0.27 -1.54
C ALA A 134 -14.42 -0.26 -1.62
N TYR A 135 -14.20 -1.39 -2.31
CA TYR A 135 -12.87 -1.93 -2.54
C TYR A 135 -12.04 -1.09 -3.53
N TYR A 136 -12.66 -0.33 -4.43
CA TYR A 136 -11.93 0.64 -5.26
C TYR A 136 -11.29 1.74 -4.41
N ASP A 137 -12.01 2.27 -3.42
CA ASP A 137 -11.45 3.27 -2.51
C ASP A 137 -10.32 2.68 -1.64
N ILE A 138 -10.45 1.40 -1.25
CA ILE A 138 -9.37 0.67 -0.56
C ILE A 138 -8.15 0.52 -1.48
N ALA A 139 -8.34 0.20 -2.76
CA ALA A 139 -7.24 0.09 -3.72
C ALA A 139 -6.46 1.41 -3.84
N GLU A 140 -7.16 2.54 -3.89
CA GLU A 140 -6.53 3.87 -3.90
C GLU A 140 -5.71 4.13 -2.62
N SER A 141 -6.20 3.67 -1.46
CA SER A 141 -5.48 3.79 -0.19
C SER A 141 -4.15 3.02 -0.16
N LEU A 142 -4.00 1.96 -0.96
CA LEU A 142 -2.76 1.19 -1.07
C LEU A 142 -1.62 2.05 -1.64
N PHE A 143 -1.91 2.92 -2.60
CA PHE A 143 -0.93 3.88 -3.11
C PHE A 143 -0.53 4.91 -2.05
N ALA A 144 -1.47 5.31 -1.19
CA ALA A 144 -1.19 6.24 -0.10
C ALA A 144 -0.31 5.63 1.00
N ILE A 145 -0.40 4.31 1.23
CA ILE A 145 0.50 3.53 2.11
C ILE A 145 1.86 3.32 1.45
N ARG A 146 1.88 3.09 0.14
CA ARG A 146 3.11 2.84 -0.61
C ARG A 146 4.04 4.06 -0.65
N ARG A 147 3.50 5.27 -0.83
CA ARG A 147 4.31 6.52 -0.88
C ARG A 147 5.27 6.70 0.31
N PRO A 148 4.85 6.57 1.59
CA PRO A 148 5.77 6.67 2.71
C PRO A 148 6.74 5.48 2.80
N ILE A 149 6.37 4.29 2.30
CA ILE A 149 7.29 3.13 2.21
C ILE A 149 8.42 3.42 1.21
N ASP A 150 8.09 3.90 0.02
CA ASP A 150 9.08 4.23 -1.02
C ASP A 150 10.05 5.33 -0.49
N LYS A 151 9.53 6.33 0.22
CA LYS A 151 10.38 7.36 0.88
C LYS A 151 11.26 6.81 2.00
N LEU A 152 10.82 5.74 2.65
CA LEU A 152 11.57 5.07 3.71
C LEU A 152 12.70 4.22 3.09
N GLU A 153 12.46 3.59 1.94
CA GLU A 153 13.47 2.85 1.15
C GLU A 153 14.64 3.74 0.73
N GLU A 154 14.40 5.00 0.38
CA GLU A 154 15.44 5.96 0.01
C GLU A 154 16.36 6.35 1.18
N VAL A 155 15.84 6.29 2.40
CA VAL A 155 16.51 6.78 3.62
C VAL A 155 17.17 5.64 4.40
N VAL A 156 16.55 4.46 4.41
CA VAL A 156 17.07 3.31 5.14
C VAL A 156 18.23 2.67 4.39
N ASP A 157 19.24 2.28 5.16
CA ASP A 157 20.41 1.56 4.69
C ASP A 157 20.03 0.29 3.91
N ASN A 158 20.73 0.01 2.81
CA ASN A 158 20.43 -1.08 1.90
C ASN A 158 20.53 -2.44 2.61
N ASP A 159 21.51 -2.60 3.49
CA ASP A 159 21.77 -3.85 4.22
C ASP A 159 20.64 -4.21 5.20
N LEU A 160 19.88 -3.22 5.65
CA LEU A 160 18.75 -3.41 6.53
C LEU A 160 17.43 -3.55 5.78
N TRP A 161 17.38 -3.17 4.51
CA TRP A 161 16.15 -3.16 3.74
C TRP A 161 15.79 -4.60 3.30
N PRO A 162 14.61 -5.12 3.70
CA PRO A 162 14.31 -6.55 3.56
C PRO A 162 13.83 -6.94 2.16
N LEU A 163 13.59 -5.99 1.27
CA LEU A 163 13.02 -6.23 -0.05
C LEU A 163 14.04 -5.87 -1.14
N PRO A 164 14.13 -6.63 -2.23
CA PRO A 164 14.99 -6.28 -3.34
C PRO A 164 14.52 -4.96 -3.97
N LYS A 165 15.46 -4.07 -4.26
CA LYS A 165 15.16 -2.78 -4.88
C LYS A 165 14.78 -2.99 -6.35
N TYR A 166 14.04 -2.04 -6.92
CA TYR A 166 13.64 -2.11 -8.34
C TYR A 166 14.82 -2.30 -9.29
N ARG A 167 15.97 -1.70 -9.00
CA ARG A 167 17.19 -1.88 -9.79
C ARG A 167 17.66 -3.34 -9.80
N GLU A 168 17.58 -4.02 -8.66
CA GLU A 168 18.00 -5.40 -8.52
C GLU A 168 17.03 -6.32 -9.27
N LEU A 169 15.73 -6.09 -9.12
CA LEU A 169 14.68 -6.84 -9.81
C LEU A 169 14.73 -6.71 -11.35
N LEU A 170 15.20 -5.57 -11.86
CA LEU A 170 15.19 -5.28 -13.30
C LEU A 170 16.49 -5.62 -14.02
N PHE A 171 17.63 -5.64 -13.31
CA PHE A 171 18.95 -5.71 -13.97
C PHE A 171 19.89 -6.78 -13.42
N ILE A 172 19.56 -7.43 -12.30
CA ILE A 172 20.38 -8.51 -11.73
C ILE A 172 19.66 -9.84 -11.98
N ASN A 173 19.98 -10.45 -13.12
CA ASN A 173 19.74 -11.86 -13.44
C ASN A 173 21.09 -12.55 -13.66
#